data_AF-A0A956NJN8-F1
#
_entry.id   AF-A0A956NJN8-F1
#
_cell.length_a   1.000
_cell.length_b   1.000
_cell.length_c   1.000
_cell.angle_alpha   90.00
_cell.angle_beta   90.00
_cell.angle_gamma   90.00
#
_symmetry.space_group_name_H-M   'P 1'
#
loop_
_entity.id
_entity.type
_entity.pdbx_description
1 polymer ?
#
loop_
_entity_poly.entity_id
_entity_poly.type
_entity_poly.pdbx_seq_one_letter_code
_entity_poly.pdbx_strand_id
1 'polypeptide(L)'
;YELHQPRYELVDTYVPLPAGMLLSPRIGLPVFGRGLLEAVPEETILALADESDADGDGISGRPNWVWDVLAEDVALGRFGWKANQPSLVQQAAAAYRNDMGITNPLFPTESTTEQEQHDGLADDPEISLETVELAAFYTQTLAVPARRNIHDETVRHGERLFEEAKCVRCHVARLETGPEAVDASL
;
A
#
# COMPACT_ATOMS: atom_id res chain seq x y z
N TYR A 1 30.17 5.21 -4.04
CA TYR A 1 28.74 5.25 -4.37
C TYR A 1 28.26 6.65 -4.03
N GLU A 2 27.51 7.28 -4.93
CA GLU A 2 26.92 8.60 -4.69
C GLU A 2 25.40 8.44 -4.72
N LEU A 3 24.70 9.01 -3.74
CA LEU A 3 23.25 9.00 -3.71
C LEU A 3 22.75 9.97 -4.77
N HIS A 4 21.98 9.47 -5.74
CA HIS A 4 21.29 10.33 -6.70
C HIS A 4 20.25 11.18 -5.96
N GLN A 5 20.30 12.50 -6.15
CA GLN A 5 19.30 13.44 -5.63
C GLN A 5 18.48 14.00 -6.80
N PRO A 6 17.42 13.29 -7.24
CA PRO A 6 16.59 13.75 -8.35
C PRO A 6 15.90 15.07 -7.98
N ARG A 7 15.83 15.98 -8.96
CA ARG A 7 15.07 17.22 -8.88
C ARG A 7 13.87 17.10 -9.80
N TYR A 8 12.69 17.33 -9.25
CA TYR A 8 11.43 17.29 -10.00
C TYR A 8 10.91 18.72 -10.13
N GLU A 9 10.46 19.07 -11.33
CA GLU A 9 9.85 20.34 -11.65
C GLU A 9 8.57 20.06 -12.43
N LEU A 10 7.48 20.73 -12.05
CA LEU A 10 6.22 20.68 -12.79
C LEU A 10 6.19 21.90 -13.71
N VAL A 11 6.11 21.66 -15.01
CA VAL A 11 6.06 22.69 -16.05
C VAL A 11 4.78 22.52 -16.88
N ASP A 12 4.33 23.58 -17.55
CA ASP A 12 3.19 23.56 -18.47
C ASP A 12 1.88 22.98 -17.87
N THR A 13 1.59 23.29 -16.61
CA THR A 13 0.35 22.88 -15.95
C THR A 13 -0.86 23.57 -16.57
N TYR A 14 -1.93 22.81 -16.88
CA TYR A 14 -3.15 23.34 -17.52
C TYR A 14 -3.98 24.25 -16.60
N VAL A 15 -3.83 24.12 -15.27
CA VAL A 15 -4.32 25.07 -14.27
C VAL A 15 -3.19 25.47 -13.31
N PRO A 16 -3.24 26.66 -12.69
CA PRO A 16 -2.28 27.05 -11.65
C PRO A 16 -2.29 26.05 -10.48
N LEU A 17 -1.11 25.65 -10.01
CA LEU A 17 -1.00 24.77 -8.84
C LEU A 17 -1.44 25.52 -7.58
N PRO A 18 -2.25 24.89 -6.69
CA PRO A 18 -2.66 25.50 -5.43
C PRO A 18 -1.46 25.91 -4.57
N ALA A 19 -1.61 27.02 -3.85
CA ALA A 19 -0.60 27.46 -2.89
C ALA A 19 -0.40 26.40 -1.80
N GLY A 20 0.85 26.03 -1.52
CA GLY A 20 1.19 25.03 -0.52
C GLY A 20 1.09 23.57 -1.00
N MET A 21 0.92 23.32 -2.31
CA MET A 21 1.02 21.98 -2.88
C MET A 21 2.33 21.28 -2.45
N LEU A 22 2.20 20.03 -2.00
CA LEU A 22 3.32 19.17 -1.67
C LEU A 22 3.57 18.17 -2.80
N LEU A 23 4.83 18.00 -3.19
CA LEU A 23 5.25 17.03 -4.21
C LEU A 23 6.00 15.86 -3.55
N SER A 24 5.55 14.63 -3.79
CA SER A 24 6.18 13.41 -3.30
C SER A 24 6.22 12.34 -4.41
N PRO A 25 7.24 12.35 -5.27
CA PRO A 25 7.41 11.35 -6.32
C PRO A 25 7.63 9.95 -5.73
N ARG A 26 6.96 8.94 -6.30
CA ARG A 26 7.00 7.56 -5.81
C ARG A 26 7.10 6.58 -6.97
N ILE A 27 7.77 5.46 -6.73
CA ILE A 27 7.76 4.31 -7.63
C ILE A 27 6.59 3.40 -7.21
N GLY A 28 5.95 2.74 -8.18
CA GLY A 28 4.92 1.74 -7.89
C GLY A 28 5.46 0.62 -6.98
N LEU A 29 4.67 0.22 -6.00
CA LEU A 29 5.04 -0.88 -5.11
C LEU A 29 4.83 -2.24 -5.80
N PRO A 30 5.59 -3.28 -5.44
CA PRO A 30 5.30 -4.63 -5.91
C PRO A 30 3.92 -5.09 -5.43
N VAL A 31 3.19 -5.78 -6.32
CA VAL A 31 1.82 -6.28 -6.07
C VAL A 31 1.77 -7.74 -5.57
N PHE A 32 2.87 -8.48 -5.66
CA PHE A 32 2.95 -9.85 -5.14
C PHE A 32 3.06 -9.89 -3.60
N GLY A 33 2.58 -10.97 -3.01
CA GLY A 33 2.62 -11.24 -1.56
C GLY A 33 1.63 -10.43 -0.73
N ARG A 34 0.76 -9.63 -1.37
CA ARG A 34 -0.13 -8.71 -0.68
C ARG A 34 -1.23 -9.44 0.09
N GLY A 35 -1.77 -10.53 -0.45
CA GLY A 35 -2.74 -11.35 0.29
C GLY A 35 -2.16 -11.98 1.55
N LEU A 36 -0.87 -12.32 1.58
CA LEU A 36 -0.22 -12.79 2.80
C LEU A 36 -0.16 -11.69 3.87
N LEU A 37 0.11 -10.44 3.49
CA LEU A 37 0.09 -9.30 4.40
C LEU A 37 -1.35 -8.98 4.88
N GLU A 38 -2.33 -9.08 3.98
CA GLU A 38 -3.74 -8.93 4.34
C GLU A 38 -4.16 -9.95 5.40
N ALA A 39 -3.71 -11.20 5.26
CA ALA A 39 -3.98 -12.27 6.20
C ALA A 39 -3.21 -12.17 7.53
N VAL A 40 -2.30 -11.22 7.73
CA VAL A 40 -1.64 -11.03 9.04
C VAL A 40 -2.67 -10.47 10.04
N PRO A 41 -2.83 -11.07 11.24
CA PRO A 41 -3.77 -10.54 12.22
C PRO A 41 -3.41 -9.11 12.64
N GLU A 42 -4.41 -8.27 12.89
CA GLU A 42 -4.19 -6.87 13.27
C GLU A 42 -3.34 -6.75 14.54
N GLU A 43 -3.60 -7.58 15.53
CA GLU A 43 -2.84 -7.65 16.78
C GLU A 43 -1.36 -7.97 16.55
N THR A 44 -1.03 -8.73 15.50
CA THR A 44 0.36 -9.03 15.15
C THR A 44 1.08 -7.79 14.63
N ILE A 45 0.38 -6.94 13.84
CA ILE A 45 0.95 -5.68 13.36
C ILE A 45 1.07 -4.67 14.51
N LEU A 46 0.03 -4.56 15.34
CA LEU A 46 0.02 -3.64 16.47
C LEU A 46 1.07 -4.00 17.53
N ALA A 47 1.40 -5.28 17.71
CA ALA A 47 2.48 -5.72 18.59
C ALA A 47 3.88 -5.25 18.12
N LEU A 48 4.02 -4.79 16.87
CA LEU A 48 5.25 -4.21 16.33
C LEU A 48 5.29 -2.68 16.45
N ALA A 49 4.22 -2.04 16.93
CA ALA A 49 4.21 -0.61 17.15
C ALA A 49 5.12 -0.26 18.34
N ASP A 50 5.89 0.82 18.17
CA ASP A 50 6.68 1.42 19.24
C ASP A 50 6.63 2.94 19.11
N GLU A 51 5.47 3.53 19.34
CA GLU A 51 5.26 4.95 19.05
C GLU A 51 6.13 5.88 19.90
N SER A 52 6.52 5.42 21.08
CA SER A 52 7.31 6.18 22.06
C SER A 52 8.81 5.86 22.05
N ASP A 53 9.28 4.95 21.19
CA ASP A 53 10.67 4.43 21.23
C ASP A 53 11.00 3.91 22.64
N ALA A 54 10.14 3.03 23.14
CA ALA A 54 10.18 2.55 24.53
C ALA A 54 11.42 1.71 24.83
N ASP A 55 11.99 1.05 23.82
CA ASP A 55 13.24 0.30 23.95
C ASP A 55 14.50 1.14 23.70
N GLY A 56 14.35 2.39 23.25
CA GLY A 56 15.41 3.37 23.07
C GLY A 56 16.37 3.04 21.94
N ASP A 57 15.93 2.27 20.94
CA ASP A 57 16.74 1.91 19.77
C ASP A 57 16.71 2.97 18.65
N GLY A 58 15.87 4.01 18.80
CA GLY A 58 15.73 5.13 17.88
C GLY A 58 14.68 4.90 16.79
N ILE A 59 13.93 3.80 16.84
CA ILE A 59 12.86 3.46 15.89
C ILE A 59 11.51 3.71 16.54
N SER A 60 10.66 4.48 15.85
CA SER A 60 9.31 4.81 16.32
C SER A 60 8.27 4.36 15.30
N GLY A 61 7.94 3.06 15.33
CA GLY A 61 6.91 2.48 14.47
C GLY A 61 5.52 2.92 14.90
N ARG A 62 4.71 3.44 13.97
CA ARG A 62 3.36 3.96 14.25
C ARG A 62 2.32 3.34 13.33
N PRO A 63 1.25 2.73 13.88
CA PRO A 63 0.10 2.32 13.08
C PRO A 63 -0.52 3.54 12.39
N ASN A 64 -1.05 3.35 11.18
CA ASN A 64 -1.87 4.34 10.53
C ASN A 64 -3.32 3.89 10.58
N TRP A 65 -4.20 4.69 11.16
CA TRP A 65 -5.64 4.42 11.24
C TRP A 65 -6.35 5.16 10.12
N VAL A 66 -7.18 4.46 9.36
CA VAL A 66 -7.81 4.96 8.14
C VAL A 66 -9.28 4.62 8.10
N TRP A 67 -10.04 5.37 7.30
CA TRP A 67 -11.45 5.05 7.06
C TRP A 67 -11.58 3.86 6.12
N ASP A 68 -12.33 2.85 6.55
CA ASP A 68 -12.77 1.73 5.73
C ASP A 68 -14.17 2.02 5.18
N VAL A 69 -14.27 2.13 3.85
CA VAL A 69 -15.54 2.46 3.19
C VAL A 69 -16.53 1.30 3.16
N LEU A 70 -16.04 0.05 3.29
CA LEU A 70 -16.87 -1.15 3.31
C LEU A 70 -17.42 -1.40 4.71
N ALA A 71 -16.59 -1.21 5.75
CA ALA A 71 -16.98 -1.39 7.14
C ALA A 71 -17.69 -0.16 7.75
N GLU A 72 -17.58 1.01 7.10
CA GLU A 72 -18.03 2.31 7.62
C GLU A 72 -17.46 2.63 9.01
N ASP A 73 -16.20 2.26 9.23
CA ASP A 73 -15.50 2.47 10.50
C ASP A 73 -14.00 2.73 10.27
N VAL A 74 -13.31 3.13 11.33
CA VAL A 74 -11.86 3.27 11.35
C VAL A 74 -11.22 1.89 11.47
N ALA A 75 -10.28 1.60 10.56
CA ALA A 75 -9.52 0.35 10.51
C ALA A 75 -8.02 0.59 10.43
N LEU A 76 -7.22 -0.44 10.74
CA LEU A 76 -5.78 -0.39 10.53
C LEU A 76 -5.45 -0.32 9.03
N GLY A 77 -4.72 0.71 8.64
CA GLY A 77 -4.17 0.85 7.31
C GLY A 77 -2.99 -0.09 7.09
N ARG A 78 -2.95 -0.73 5.91
CA ARG A 78 -1.99 -1.80 5.57
C ARG A 78 -1.32 -1.60 4.22
N PHE A 79 -2.01 -0.99 3.25
CA PHE A 79 -1.56 -0.92 1.86
C PHE A 79 -1.25 0.51 1.41
N GLY A 80 -0.44 0.61 0.35
CA GLY A 80 0.12 1.86 -0.12
C GLY A 80 1.36 2.32 0.66
N TRP A 81 2.07 3.31 0.13
CA TRP A 81 3.32 3.83 0.71
C TRP A 81 3.18 4.45 2.11
N LYS A 82 1.95 4.81 2.49
CA LYS A 82 1.63 5.42 3.78
C LYS A 82 0.69 4.53 4.61
N ALA A 83 0.51 3.26 4.22
CA ALA A 83 -0.48 2.38 4.83
C ALA A 83 -1.86 3.06 4.86
N ASN A 84 -2.27 3.67 3.75
CA ASN A 84 -3.47 4.53 3.69
C ASN A 84 -4.72 3.79 3.22
N GLN A 85 -4.64 2.48 3.01
CA GLN A 85 -5.76 1.62 2.62
C GLN A 85 -5.83 0.40 3.55
N PRO A 86 -7.01 0.06 4.10
CA PRO A 86 -7.16 -1.02 5.07
C PRO A 86 -7.18 -2.41 4.42
N SER A 87 -7.75 -2.53 3.21
CA SER A 87 -7.93 -3.78 2.48
C SER A 87 -7.46 -3.68 1.03
N LEU A 88 -7.24 -4.83 0.37
CA LEU A 88 -6.89 -4.88 -1.05
C LEU A 88 -8.06 -4.50 -1.96
N VAL A 89 -9.30 -4.76 -1.54
CA VAL A 89 -10.50 -4.30 -2.26
C VAL A 89 -10.55 -2.76 -2.29
N GLN A 90 -10.40 -2.11 -1.13
CA GLN A 90 -10.38 -0.65 -1.09
C GLN A 90 -9.14 -0.07 -1.80
N GLN A 91 -7.99 -0.72 -1.70
CA GLN A 91 -6.78 -0.33 -2.43
C GLN A 91 -6.97 -0.41 -3.96
N ALA A 92 -7.65 -1.43 -4.47
CA ALA A 92 -7.95 -1.58 -5.89
C ALA A 92 -8.95 -0.50 -6.35
N ALA A 93 -10.06 -0.33 -5.60
CA ALA A 93 -11.06 0.70 -5.88
C ALA A 93 -10.47 2.12 -5.88
N ALA A 94 -9.59 2.42 -4.91
CA ALA A 94 -8.94 3.71 -4.81
C ALA A 94 -7.91 3.93 -5.93
N ALA A 95 -7.24 2.87 -6.40
CA ALA A 95 -6.30 2.95 -7.53
C ALA A 95 -7.03 3.20 -8.85
N TYR A 96 -8.16 2.52 -9.10
CA TYR A 96 -9.01 2.80 -10.27
C TYR A 96 -9.38 4.29 -10.31
N ARG A 97 -9.89 4.84 -9.21
CA ARG A 97 -10.29 6.25 -9.18
C ARG A 97 -9.11 7.23 -9.25
N ASN A 98 -8.12 7.08 -8.37
CA ASN A 98 -7.12 8.15 -8.16
C ASN A 98 -5.92 8.05 -9.09
N ASP A 99 -5.60 6.85 -9.59
CA ASP A 99 -4.45 6.63 -10.46
C ASP A 99 -4.88 6.52 -11.94
N MET A 100 -6.05 5.95 -12.21
CA MET A 100 -6.54 5.69 -13.57
C MET A 100 -7.69 6.61 -14.00
N GLY A 101 -8.36 7.29 -13.06
CA GLY A 101 -9.54 8.09 -13.34
C GLY A 101 -10.74 7.24 -13.75
N ILE A 102 -10.94 6.09 -13.09
CA ILE A 102 -12.05 5.17 -13.34
C ILE A 102 -12.93 5.05 -12.09
N THR A 103 -14.19 5.45 -12.17
CA THR A 103 -15.14 5.38 -11.05
C THR A 103 -15.67 3.97 -10.81
N ASN A 104 -16.05 3.68 -9.56
CA ASN A 104 -16.55 2.36 -9.16
C ASN A 104 -17.53 2.49 -7.98
N PRO A 105 -18.28 1.44 -7.60
CA PRO A 105 -19.33 1.56 -6.57
C PRO A 105 -18.84 2.02 -5.20
N LEU A 106 -17.56 1.82 -4.84
CA LEU A 106 -16.98 2.32 -3.59
C LEU A 106 -16.53 3.77 -3.67
N PHE A 107 -16.17 4.23 -4.88
CA PHE A 107 -15.81 5.62 -5.14
C PHE A 107 -16.46 6.11 -6.45
N PRO A 108 -17.77 6.45 -6.41
CA PRO A 108 -18.58 6.66 -7.62
C PRO A 108 -18.49 8.08 -8.18
N THR A 109 -17.63 8.92 -7.61
CA THR A 109 -17.50 10.32 -8.03
C THR A 109 -16.10 10.56 -8.55
N GLU A 110 -16.00 11.16 -9.71
CA GLU A 110 -14.74 11.50 -10.34
C GLU A 110 -13.75 12.26 -9.46
N SER A 111 -12.44 12.08 -9.72
CA SER A 111 -11.36 12.75 -8.98
C SER A 111 -11.04 14.14 -9.53
N THR A 112 -12.06 14.98 -9.64
CA THR A 112 -12.04 16.26 -10.37
C THR A 112 -12.05 17.48 -9.48
N THR A 113 -11.65 17.40 -8.20
CA THR A 113 -11.73 18.52 -7.23
C THR A 113 -11.26 19.85 -7.84
N GLU A 114 -12.21 20.71 -8.20
CA GLU A 114 -12.01 22.03 -8.85
C GLU A 114 -11.29 22.00 -10.20
N GLN A 115 -11.29 20.86 -10.89
CA GLN A 115 -10.73 20.66 -12.22
C GLN A 115 -11.83 20.30 -13.21
N GLU A 116 -11.86 20.99 -14.35
CA GLU A 116 -12.89 20.81 -15.39
C GLU A 116 -12.71 19.52 -16.21
N GLN A 117 -11.73 18.66 -15.89
CA GLN A 117 -11.42 17.42 -16.63
C GLN A 117 -12.38 16.27 -16.28
N HIS A 118 -13.67 16.58 -16.27
CA HIS A 118 -14.74 15.60 -16.27
C HIS A 118 -15.08 15.27 -17.72
N ASP A 119 -15.26 14.00 -18.06
CA ASP A 119 -15.56 13.56 -19.43
C ASP A 119 -16.95 14.01 -19.93
N GLY A 120 -17.84 14.33 -18.99
CA GLY A 120 -19.21 14.82 -19.23
C GLY A 120 -20.22 13.70 -19.46
N LEU A 121 -19.83 12.44 -19.22
CA LEU A 121 -20.68 11.28 -19.37
C LEU A 121 -21.52 11.06 -18.09
N ALA A 122 -22.57 10.27 -18.23
CA ALA A 122 -23.52 9.96 -17.14
C ALA A 122 -23.57 8.44 -16.92
N ASP A 123 -22.39 7.85 -16.77
CA ASP A 123 -22.11 6.41 -16.70
C ASP A 123 -21.37 6.00 -15.41
N ASP A 124 -21.24 6.92 -14.45
CA ASP A 124 -20.76 6.61 -13.11
C ASP A 124 -21.71 5.66 -12.34
N PRO A 125 -21.21 4.61 -11.66
CA PRO A 125 -19.83 4.13 -11.72
C PRO A 125 -19.49 3.43 -13.03
N GLU A 126 -18.34 3.73 -13.62
CA GLU A 126 -17.92 3.21 -14.94
C GLU A 126 -17.63 1.70 -14.93
N ILE A 127 -17.20 1.14 -13.80
CA ILE A 127 -16.96 -0.30 -13.64
C ILE A 127 -17.81 -0.89 -12.51
N SER A 128 -18.05 -2.20 -12.58
CA SER A 128 -18.75 -2.95 -11.54
C SER A 128 -17.88 -3.18 -10.31
N LEU A 129 -18.52 -3.46 -9.17
CA LEU A 129 -17.81 -3.92 -7.96
C LEU A 129 -17.07 -5.25 -8.24
N GLU A 130 -17.67 -6.15 -9.01
CA GLU A 130 -17.03 -7.41 -9.43
C GLU A 130 -15.67 -7.17 -10.13
N THR A 131 -15.56 -6.12 -10.95
CA THR A 131 -14.29 -5.77 -11.61
C THR A 131 -13.22 -5.34 -10.60
N VAL A 132 -13.63 -4.62 -9.55
CA VAL A 132 -12.74 -4.24 -8.42
C VAL A 132 -12.32 -5.48 -7.63
N GLU A 133 -13.26 -6.36 -7.31
CA GLU A 133 -13.02 -7.58 -6.53
C GLU A 133 -12.10 -8.54 -7.28
N LEU A 134 -12.26 -8.70 -8.59
CA LEU A 134 -11.36 -9.50 -9.43
C LEU A 134 -9.92 -8.95 -9.44
N ALA A 135 -9.76 -7.62 -9.47
CA ALA A 135 -8.44 -6.99 -9.36
C ALA A 135 -7.81 -7.22 -7.97
N ALA A 136 -8.60 -7.08 -6.91
CA ALA A 136 -8.17 -7.37 -5.54
C ALA A 136 -7.76 -8.84 -5.39
N PHE A 137 -8.60 -9.78 -5.87
CA PHE A 137 -8.36 -11.21 -5.85
C PHE A 137 -7.08 -11.62 -6.57
N TYR A 138 -6.81 -11.01 -7.73
CA TYR A 138 -5.53 -11.20 -8.41
C TYR A 138 -4.35 -10.83 -7.49
N THR A 139 -4.38 -9.67 -6.84
CA THR A 139 -3.29 -9.25 -5.93
C THR A 139 -3.22 -10.07 -4.64
N GLN A 140 -4.35 -10.59 -4.16
CA GLN A 140 -4.43 -11.48 -3.00
C GLN A 140 -3.75 -12.83 -3.29
N THR A 141 -3.89 -13.34 -4.52
CA THR A 141 -3.43 -14.69 -4.90
C THR A 141 -2.03 -14.71 -5.52
N LEU A 142 -1.44 -13.55 -5.84
CA LEU A 142 -0.07 -13.46 -6.34
C LEU A 142 0.96 -13.80 -5.26
N ALA A 143 1.56 -14.99 -5.35
CA ALA A 143 2.57 -15.45 -4.40
C ALA A 143 3.88 -14.63 -4.42
N VAL A 144 4.58 -14.60 -3.29
CA VAL A 144 5.92 -14.01 -3.18
C VAL A 144 6.93 -14.83 -4.00
N PRO A 145 7.81 -14.21 -4.79
CA PRO A 145 8.90 -14.91 -5.45
C PRO A 145 9.78 -15.68 -4.46
N ALA A 146 10.13 -16.93 -4.78
CA ALA A 146 10.97 -17.75 -3.92
C ALA A 146 12.33 -17.09 -3.66
N ARG A 147 12.81 -17.16 -2.40
CA ARG A 147 14.15 -16.70 -2.03
C ARG A 147 15.19 -17.49 -2.84
N ARG A 148 16.11 -16.78 -3.49
CA ARG A 148 17.15 -17.37 -4.34
C ARG A 148 18.42 -17.64 -3.54
N ASN A 149 19.20 -18.64 -3.96
CA ASN A 149 20.57 -18.90 -3.48
C ASN A 149 20.71 -19.04 -1.95
N ILE A 150 19.75 -19.67 -1.27
CA ILE A 150 19.70 -19.74 0.21
C ILE A 150 20.87 -20.50 0.87
N HIS A 151 21.62 -21.29 0.09
CA HIS A 151 22.79 -22.02 0.55
C HIS A 151 24.11 -21.32 0.21
N ASP A 152 24.07 -20.23 -0.56
CA ASP A 152 25.24 -19.44 -0.92
C ASP A 152 25.81 -18.74 0.32
N GLU A 153 27.12 -18.86 0.53
CA GLU A 153 27.80 -18.30 1.70
C GLU A 153 27.72 -16.76 1.74
N THR A 154 27.75 -16.11 0.58
CA THR A 154 27.62 -14.64 0.46
C THR A 154 26.23 -14.19 0.88
N VAL A 155 25.19 -14.91 0.46
CA VAL A 155 23.79 -14.62 0.84
C VAL A 155 23.60 -14.78 2.36
N ARG A 156 24.14 -15.85 2.94
CA ARG A 156 24.10 -16.08 4.40
C ARG A 156 24.90 -15.06 5.18
N HIS A 157 26.03 -14.59 4.62
CA HIS A 157 26.80 -13.52 5.24
C HIS A 157 26.03 -12.19 5.22
N GLY A 158 25.36 -11.86 4.11
CA GLY A 158 24.51 -10.67 4.02
C GLY A 158 23.34 -10.69 5.01
N GLU A 159 22.72 -11.85 5.24
CA GLU A 159 21.68 -12.02 6.26
C GLU A 159 22.18 -11.68 7.67
N ARG A 160 23.37 -12.17 8.06
CA ARG A 160 23.99 -11.80 9.34
C ARG A 160 24.29 -10.30 9.43
N LEU A 161 24.81 -9.70 8.37
CA LEU A 161 25.07 -8.26 8.33
C LEU A 161 23.78 -7.43 8.46
N PHE A 162 22.67 -7.90 7.90
CA PHE A 162 21.36 -7.25 8.00
C PHE A 162 20.84 -7.25 9.45
N GLU A 163 21.04 -8.35 10.18
CA GLU A 163 20.75 -8.44 11.62
C GLU A 163 21.67 -7.55 12.45
N GLU A 164 22.99 -7.60 12.22
CA GLU A 164 24.00 -6.79 12.91
C GLU A 164 23.78 -5.27 12.70
N ALA A 165 23.34 -4.89 11.50
CA ALA A 165 22.95 -3.51 11.16
C ALA A 165 21.59 -3.11 11.73
N LYS A 166 20.94 -3.98 12.52
CA LYS A 166 19.62 -3.78 13.14
C LYS A 166 18.48 -3.54 12.13
N CYS A 167 18.65 -3.90 10.86
CA CYS A 167 17.60 -3.70 9.86
C CYS A 167 16.33 -4.52 10.17
N VAL A 168 16.50 -5.65 10.86
CA VAL A 168 15.40 -6.53 11.34
C VAL A 168 14.48 -5.88 12.37
N ARG A 169 14.85 -4.71 12.93
CA ARG A 169 14.00 -3.96 13.87
C ARG A 169 12.76 -3.39 13.18
N CYS A 170 12.87 -3.00 11.91
CA CYS A 170 11.71 -2.62 11.08
C CYS A 170 11.31 -3.72 10.08
N HIS A 171 12.30 -4.44 9.52
CA HIS A 171 12.08 -5.48 8.53
C HIS A 171 12.06 -6.86 9.20
N VAL A 172 10.98 -7.14 9.93
CA VAL A 172 10.81 -8.40 10.67
C VAL A 172 10.91 -9.62 9.75
N ALA A 173 11.69 -10.61 10.17
CA ALA A 173 12.03 -11.77 9.34
C ALA A 173 10.84 -12.71 9.09
N ARG A 174 9.87 -12.73 10.01
CA ARG A 174 8.71 -13.61 9.96
C ARG A 174 7.49 -12.91 10.55
N LEU A 175 6.39 -13.00 9.82
CA LEU A 175 5.04 -12.74 10.30
C LEU A 175 4.23 -14.00 10.09
N GLU A 176 3.35 -14.30 11.03
CA GLU A 176 2.43 -15.43 10.92
C GLU A 176 1.07 -14.91 10.44
N THR A 177 0.52 -15.59 9.45
CA THR A 177 -0.84 -15.30 8.96
C THR A 177 -1.87 -15.88 9.92
N GLY A 178 -3.06 -15.28 9.94
CA GLY A 178 -4.22 -15.81 10.62
C GLY A 178 -4.73 -17.10 9.96
N PRO A 179 -5.75 -17.73 10.58
CA PRO A 179 -6.36 -18.95 10.07
C PRO A 179 -7.22 -18.75 8.82
N GLU A 180 -7.58 -17.50 8.52
CA GLU A 180 -8.46 -17.17 7.40
C GLU A 180 -7.72 -17.20 6.07
N ALA A 181 -8.28 -17.93 5.11
CA ALA A 181 -7.82 -17.96 3.73
C ALA A 181 -8.52 -16.88 2.92
N VAL A 182 -7.89 -16.45 1.83
CA VAL A 182 -8.55 -15.65 0.80
C VAL A 182 -9.78 -16.40 0.32
N ASP A 183 -10.95 -15.76 0.38
CA ASP A 183 -12.18 -16.34 -0.17
C ASP A 183 -12.04 -16.46 -1.70
N ALA A 184 -12.16 -17.70 -2.20
CA ALA A 184 -12.02 -18.02 -3.62
C ALA A 184 -13.39 -18.14 -4.33
N SER A 185 -14.48 -17.73 -3.68
CA SER A 185 -15.83 -17.74 -4.25
C SER A 185 -16.18 -16.42 -4.93
N LEU A 186 -15.42 -16.07 -5.97
CA LEU A 186 -15.76 -14.99 -6.92
C LEU A 186 -16.22 -15.60 -8.24
#